data_AF-A0A561BV40-F1
#
_entry.id   AF-A0A561BV40-F1
#
_cell.length_a   1.000
_cell.length_b   1.000
_cell.length_c   1.000
_cell.angle_alpha   90.00
_cell.angle_beta   90.00
_cell.angle_gamma   90.00
#
_symmetry.space_group_name_H-M   'P 1'
#
loop_
_entity.id
_entity.type
_entity.pdbx_description
1 polymer ?
#
loop_
_entity_poly.entity_id
_entity_poly.type
_entity_poly.pdbx_seq_one_letter_code
_entity_poly.pdbx_strand_id
1 'polypeptide(L)'
;MPILLSYPVSLLSHPLLTALSLPEQFPTFFRRGNDGQLEVTDQIVMVPARIAGLIVAFFVVRLLLHKLIRRFARRTGAGAVAGVLARSKRGQVFVENTLANERRAQRAETIASLLCSAVTIVLTAVLVVMVLAELGFNILPVVASASIIGVALGFGAQTLVKDFLAGIFMIFEDQYGVGDLIDMEKATGVVEAVGLRVTRLRGEDGTIWYVRNGEVFRVGNLTNRDPDAGSTGVGSAAEKADEKSEDQAVEAPAEQPPATATAAAATTTVTESPTRPAGGHTPVD
;
A
#
# COMPACT_ATOMS: atom_id res chain seq x y z
N MET A 1 -56.20 -7.55 42.97
CA MET A 1 -55.05 -8.48 42.91
C MET A 1 -54.76 -8.74 41.43
N PRO A 2 -53.50 -8.81 40.98
CA PRO A 2 -52.63 -7.71 40.53
C PRO A 2 -52.33 -7.69 39.01
N ILE A 3 -51.92 -6.51 38.53
CA ILE A 3 -50.84 -6.20 37.56
C ILE A 3 -50.37 -7.33 36.62
N LEU A 4 -50.54 -7.13 35.29
CA LEU A 4 -49.51 -7.24 34.22
C LEU A 4 -50.16 -7.43 32.82
N LEU A 5 -49.48 -6.92 31.79
CA LEU A 5 -49.69 -7.12 30.32
C LEU A 5 -50.91 -6.38 29.72
N SER A 6 -50.82 -5.54 28.69
CA SER A 6 -49.78 -5.26 27.69
C SER A 6 -50.00 -3.85 27.14
N TYR A 7 -48.91 -3.09 27.00
CA TYR A 7 -48.90 -1.82 26.26
C TYR A 7 -49.17 -2.08 24.77
N PRO A 8 -49.82 -1.15 24.06
CA PRO A 8 -50.43 -1.40 22.76
C PRO A 8 -49.40 -1.46 21.62
N VAL A 9 -49.57 -2.44 20.72
CA VAL A 9 -49.00 -2.47 19.37
C VAL A 9 -49.59 -1.30 18.58
N SER A 10 -48.97 -0.12 18.68
CA SER A 10 -49.34 1.09 17.93
C SER A 10 -48.10 1.86 17.48
N LEU A 11 -47.09 1.12 17.01
CA LEU A 11 -45.79 1.65 16.58
C LEU A 11 -45.45 1.29 15.12
N LEU A 12 -46.45 0.90 14.32
CA LEU A 12 -46.27 0.62 12.88
C LEU A 12 -47.04 1.57 11.96
N SER A 13 -47.19 2.82 12.39
CA SER A 13 -47.58 3.95 11.55
C SER A 13 -46.66 5.15 11.82
N HIS A 14 -45.37 4.87 11.97
CA HIS A 14 -44.36 5.91 12.14
C HIS A 14 -43.99 6.51 10.77
N PRO A 15 -43.99 7.84 10.60
CA PRO A 15 -43.53 8.51 9.39
C PRO A 15 -42.04 8.29 9.09
N LEU A 16 -41.31 7.60 9.96
CA LEU A 16 -39.92 7.20 9.77
C LEU A 16 -39.72 5.98 8.86
N LEU A 17 -40.75 5.18 8.59
CA LEU A 17 -40.66 4.07 7.62
C LEU A 17 -41.05 4.49 6.19
N THR A 18 -41.68 5.66 6.01
CA THR A 18 -41.93 6.27 4.68
C THR A 18 -40.67 6.93 4.10
N ALA A 19 -39.65 7.16 4.92
CA ALA A 19 -38.33 7.65 4.49
C ALA A 19 -37.46 6.58 3.79
N LEU A 20 -37.97 5.35 3.63
CA LEU A 20 -37.40 4.30 2.77
C LEU A 20 -37.99 4.34 1.34
N SER A 21 -38.58 5.47 0.93
CA SER A 21 -38.76 5.78 -0.49
C SER A 21 -37.43 6.34 -0.99
N LEU A 22 -36.76 5.57 -1.85
CA LEU A 22 -35.65 6.06 -2.67
C LEU A 22 -36.06 7.43 -3.23
N PRO A 23 -35.24 8.48 -3.10
CA PRO A 23 -35.49 9.69 -3.87
C PRO A 23 -35.46 9.29 -5.34
N GLU A 24 -36.66 9.29 -5.92
CA GLU A 24 -36.97 9.75 -7.25
C GLU A 24 -35.72 9.98 -8.11
N GLN A 25 -35.44 9.03 -8.99
CA GLN A 25 -35.02 9.30 -10.37
C GLN A 25 -33.92 10.37 -10.52
N PHE A 26 -32.70 9.91 -10.81
CA PHE A 26 -31.58 10.66 -11.39
C PHE A 26 -31.92 12.10 -11.85
N PRO A 27 -31.15 13.14 -11.45
CA PRO A 27 -31.19 14.40 -12.18
C PRO A 27 -30.67 14.16 -13.61
N THR A 28 -31.60 13.85 -14.49
CA THR A 28 -31.43 13.87 -15.94
C THR A 28 -31.57 15.34 -16.36
N PHE A 29 -30.54 15.81 -17.08
CA PHE A 29 -30.34 16.95 -17.98
C PHE A 29 -31.42 18.03 -18.28
N PHE A 30 -32.61 18.04 -17.68
CA PHE A 30 -33.69 19.01 -17.90
C PHE A 30 -34.01 19.75 -16.60
N ARG A 31 -33.25 20.80 -16.30
CA ARG A 31 -33.80 21.85 -15.44
C ARG A 31 -34.75 22.68 -16.30
N ARG A 32 -36.04 22.34 -16.27
CA ARG A 32 -37.13 23.15 -16.83
C ARG A 32 -37.07 24.55 -16.19
N GLY A 33 -36.78 25.56 -16.99
CA GLY A 33 -37.05 26.96 -16.66
C GLY A 33 -38.53 27.12 -16.30
N ASN A 34 -38.83 27.87 -15.25
CA ASN A 34 -40.19 28.03 -14.71
C ASN A 34 -41.09 28.93 -15.57
N ASP A 35 -40.66 29.30 -16.78
CA ASP A 35 -41.18 30.38 -17.60
C ASP A 35 -41.58 29.97 -19.03
N GLY A 36 -41.41 28.70 -19.42
CA GLY A 36 -42.09 28.12 -20.57
C GLY A 36 -41.74 28.67 -21.97
N GLN A 37 -40.78 29.57 -22.10
CA GLN A 37 -40.30 30.10 -23.39
C GLN A 37 -38.77 30.36 -23.32
N LEU A 38 -38.04 29.81 -24.32
CA LEU A 38 -36.59 29.93 -24.60
C LEU A 38 -35.59 29.02 -23.82
N GLU A 39 -35.67 27.69 -23.99
CA GLU A 39 -34.65 26.73 -23.47
C GLU A 39 -33.71 26.11 -24.54
N VAL A 40 -34.09 26.12 -25.82
CA VAL A 40 -33.34 25.36 -26.85
C VAL A 40 -32.07 26.08 -27.34
N THR A 41 -32.02 27.41 -27.25
CA THR A 41 -30.84 28.20 -27.69
C THR A 41 -29.69 28.12 -26.69
N ASP A 42 -29.99 28.06 -25.39
CA ASP A 42 -28.98 28.03 -24.34
C ASP A 42 -28.34 26.62 -24.26
N GLN A 43 -29.11 25.54 -24.46
CA GLN A 43 -28.60 24.17 -24.36
C GLN A 43 -27.61 23.79 -25.49
N ILE A 44 -27.82 24.29 -26.71
CA ILE A 44 -26.92 24.05 -27.85
C ILE A 44 -25.60 24.82 -27.70
N VAL A 45 -25.59 25.96 -27.00
CA VAL A 45 -24.39 26.78 -26.82
C VAL A 45 -23.65 26.45 -25.52
N MET A 46 -24.38 26.22 -24.42
CA MET A 46 -23.79 25.96 -23.09
C MET A 46 -23.04 24.64 -23.00
N VAL A 47 -23.57 23.56 -23.59
CA VAL A 47 -22.93 22.23 -23.52
C VAL A 47 -21.57 22.24 -24.24
N PRO A 48 -21.45 22.71 -25.50
CA PRO A 48 -20.15 22.87 -26.14
C PRO A 48 -19.23 23.84 -25.41
N ALA A 49 -19.76 24.93 -24.84
CA ALA A 49 -18.97 25.89 -24.08
C ALA A 49 -18.37 25.28 -22.81
N ARG A 50 -19.11 24.43 -22.09
CA ARG A 50 -18.60 23.69 -20.92
C ARG A 50 -17.55 22.67 -21.30
N ILE A 51 -17.78 21.91 -22.38
CA ILE A 51 -16.79 20.96 -22.91
C ILE A 51 -15.51 21.71 -23.32
N ALA A 52 -15.64 22.86 -23.99
CA ALA A 52 -14.50 23.72 -24.31
C ALA A 52 -13.78 24.21 -23.04
N GLY A 53 -14.52 24.63 -22.01
CA GLY A 53 -13.98 24.99 -20.71
C GLY A 53 -13.20 23.85 -20.03
N LEU A 54 -13.73 22.62 -20.07
CA LEU A 54 -13.07 21.42 -19.55
C LEU A 54 -11.78 21.11 -20.31
N ILE A 55 -11.78 21.26 -21.63
CA ILE A 55 -10.58 21.08 -22.46
C ILE A 55 -9.53 22.12 -22.10
N VAL A 56 -9.91 23.40 -22.00
CA VAL A 56 -8.99 24.48 -21.59
C VAL A 56 -8.42 24.20 -20.20
N ALA A 57 -9.27 23.84 -19.23
CA ALA A 57 -8.84 23.47 -17.89
C ALA A 57 -7.88 22.28 -17.91
N PHE A 58 -8.16 21.24 -18.69
CA PHE A 58 -7.27 20.10 -18.88
C PHE A 58 -5.90 20.54 -19.41
N PHE A 59 -5.85 21.39 -20.44
CA PHE A 59 -4.58 21.89 -20.97
C PHE A 59 -3.83 22.72 -19.93
N VAL A 60 -4.50 23.60 -19.19
CA VAL A 60 -3.89 24.41 -18.12
C VAL A 60 -3.32 23.51 -17.03
N VAL A 61 -4.11 22.57 -16.49
CA VAL A 61 -3.68 21.63 -15.46
C VAL A 61 -2.52 20.76 -15.96
N ARG A 62 -2.64 20.22 -17.18
CA ARG A 62 -1.58 19.42 -17.81
C ARG A 62 -0.29 20.21 -17.93
N LEU A 63 -0.36 21.46 -18.42
CA LEU A 63 0.81 22.34 -18.52
C LEU A 63 1.40 22.64 -17.15
N LEU A 64 0.58 22.91 -16.12
CA LEU A 64 1.04 23.14 -14.75
C LEU A 64 1.73 21.92 -14.16
N LEU A 65 1.14 20.72 -14.26
CA LEU A 65 1.74 19.48 -13.76
C LEU A 65 3.03 19.13 -14.50
N HIS A 66 3.05 19.23 -15.83
CA HIS A 66 4.27 19.00 -16.61
C HIS A 66 5.33 20.05 -16.30
N LYS A 67 4.93 21.29 -16.03
CA LYS A 67 5.85 22.36 -15.60
C LYS A 67 6.39 22.06 -14.21
N LEU A 68 5.57 21.57 -13.28
CA LEU A 68 5.99 21.19 -11.92
C LEU A 68 6.94 19.99 -11.93
N ILE A 69 6.61 18.93 -12.68
CA ILE A 69 7.47 17.74 -12.82
C ILE A 69 8.80 18.13 -13.46
N ARG A 70 8.79 18.87 -14.58
CA ARG A 70 10.02 19.35 -15.22
C ARG A 70 10.78 20.36 -14.36
N ARG A 71 10.09 21.12 -13.51
CA ARG A 71 10.72 22.02 -12.53
C ARG A 71 11.41 21.23 -11.43
N PHE A 72 10.80 20.14 -10.96
CA PHE A 72 11.38 19.27 -9.93
C PHE A 72 12.55 18.46 -10.50
N ALA A 73 12.39 17.84 -11.67
CA ALA A 73 13.45 17.09 -12.34
C ALA A 73 14.71 17.94 -12.59
N ARG A 74 14.54 19.19 -13.04
CA ARG A 74 15.66 20.14 -13.23
C ARG A 74 16.26 20.66 -11.92
N ARG A 75 15.53 20.60 -10.80
CA ARG A 75 16.05 20.96 -9.47
C ARG A 75 16.88 19.83 -8.86
N THR A 76 16.52 18.58 -9.12
CA THR A 76 17.19 17.42 -8.53
C THR A 76 18.36 16.92 -9.39
N GLY A 77 18.32 17.12 -10.71
CA GLY A 77 19.42 16.82 -11.63
C GLY A 77 20.26 18.04 -11.98
N ALA A 78 21.19 18.44 -11.10
CA ALA A 78 22.47 19.10 -11.42
C ALA A 78 22.57 20.26 -12.46
N GLY A 79 21.49 20.91 -12.90
CA GLY A 79 21.51 21.63 -14.20
C GLY A 79 21.37 23.15 -14.22
N ALA A 80 20.87 23.79 -13.16
CA ALA A 80 20.64 25.24 -13.21
C ALA A 80 21.97 26.04 -13.26
N VAL A 81 23.06 25.49 -12.70
CA VAL A 81 24.40 26.08 -12.70
C VAL A 81 25.29 25.56 -13.84
N ALA A 82 25.10 24.30 -14.26
CA ALA A 82 25.88 23.71 -15.35
C ALA A 82 25.61 24.39 -16.70
N GLY A 83 24.36 24.80 -16.99
CA GLY A 83 24.02 25.50 -18.24
C GLY A 83 24.58 26.92 -18.34
N VAL A 84 24.85 27.58 -17.21
CA VAL A 84 25.45 28.94 -17.17
C VAL A 84 26.99 28.85 -17.17
N LEU A 85 27.55 27.81 -16.55
CA LEU A 85 29.00 27.61 -16.41
C LEU A 85 29.64 26.84 -17.59
N ALA A 86 28.87 26.05 -18.35
CA ALA A 86 29.31 25.41 -19.59
C ALA A 86 29.72 26.41 -20.69
N ARG A 87 29.48 27.71 -20.48
CA ARG A 87 29.93 28.80 -21.35
C ARG A 87 31.37 29.28 -21.05
N SER A 88 32.02 28.78 -20.00
CA SER A 88 33.35 29.25 -19.57
C SER A 88 34.44 28.19 -19.73
N LYS A 89 35.55 28.56 -20.40
CA LYS A 89 36.70 27.71 -20.77
C LYS A 89 37.48 27.06 -19.61
N ARG A 90 37.09 27.27 -18.33
CA ARG A 90 37.78 26.70 -17.14
C ARG A 90 37.20 25.37 -16.62
N GLY A 91 36.20 24.79 -17.30
CA GLY A 91 35.46 23.62 -16.81
C GLY A 91 36.11 22.23 -17.01
N GLN A 92 37.33 22.13 -17.56
CA GLN A 92 37.90 20.84 -17.99
C GLN A 92 38.37 19.91 -16.85
N VAL A 93 38.53 20.39 -15.60
CA VAL A 93 38.91 19.54 -14.45
C VAL A 93 37.68 18.89 -13.76
N PHE A 94 36.46 19.20 -14.23
CA PHE A 94 35.20 18.71 -13.66
C PHE A 94 34.73 17.36 -14.26
N VAL A 95 35.46 16.81 -15.24
CA VAL A 95 35.05 15.70 -16.11
C VAL A 95 34.91 14.35 -15.37
N GLU A 96 35.55 14.17 -14.23
CA GLU A 96 35.39 12.94 -13.44
C GLU A 96 34.08 12.94 -12.62
N ASN A 97 33.64 14.12 -12.20
CA ASN A 97 32.32 14.33 -11.56
C ASN A 97 31.17 14.42 -12.59
N THR A 98 31.45 14.62 -13.89
CA THR A 98 30.39 14.65 -14.92
C THR A 98 29.82 13.27 -15.17
N LEU A 99 30.61 12.19 -15.20
CA LEU A 99 30.08 10.83 -15.48
C LEU A 99 29.08 10.35 -14.42
N ALA A 100 29.33 10.62 -13.14
CA ALA A 100 28.42 10.29 -12.05
C ALA A 100 27.16 11.17 -12.06
N ASN A 101 27.30 12.46 -12.38
CA ASN A 101 26.17 13.38 -12.52
C ASN A 101 25.34 13.13 -13.77
N GLU A 102 25.95 12.74 -14.88
CA GLU A 102 25.28 12.36 -16.13
C GLU A 102 24.40 11.13 -15.91
N ARG A 103 24.90 10.10 -15.22
CA ARG A 103 24.08 8.92 -14.85
C ARG A 103 22.89 9.28 -13.96
N ARG A 104 23.08 10.19 -13.00
CA ARG A 104 21.98 10.67 -12.13
C ARG A 104 20.97 11.52 -12.91
N ALA A 105 21.44 12.37 -13.82
CA ALA A 105 20.59 13.20 -14.68
C ALA A 105 19.77 12.34 -15.65
N GLN A 106 20.40 11.35 -16.30
CA GLN A 106 19.71 10.39 -17.16
C GLN A 106 18.63 9.61 -16.40
N ARG A 107 18.94 9.12 -15.19
CA ARG A 107 17.94 8.45 -14.34
C ARG A 107 16.77 9.38 -13.99
N ALA A 108 17.07 10.63 -13.62
CA ALA A 108 16.04 11.61 -13.29
C ALA A 108 15.17 11.97 -14.50
N GLU A 109 15.74 12.04 -15.70
CA GLU A 109 15.02 12.30 -16.94
C GLU A 109 14.07 11.15 -17.30
N THR A 110 14.53 9.91 -17.21
CA THR A 110 13.67 8.74 -17.43
C THR A 110 12.51 8.71 -16.44
N ILE A 111 12.77 8.93 -15.14
CA ILE A 111 11.72 8.99 -14.12
C ILE A 111 10.74 10.14 -14.40
N ALA A 112 11.24 11.32 -14.76
CA ALA A 112 10.41 12.46 -15.09
C ALA A 112 9.51 12.21 -16.31
N SER A 113 10.03 11.53 -17.34
CA SER A 113 9.27 11.12 -18.52
C SER A 113 8.16 10.14 -18.15
N LEU A 114 8.47 9.11 -17.36
CA LEU A 114 7.49 8.13 -16.86
C LEU A 114 6.37 8.80 -16.05
N LEU A 115 6.71 9.72 -15.15
CA LEU A 115 5.72 10.47 -14.37
C LEU A 115 4.85 11.39 -15.24
N CYS A 116 5.44 12.08 -16.22
CA CYS A 116 4.66 12.90 -17.15
C CYS A 116 3.68 12.05 -17.98
N SER A 117 4.11 10.86 -18.42
CA SER A 117 3.27 9.90 -19.13
C SER A 117 2.10 9.43 -18.26
N ALA A 118 2.39 8.97 -17.03
CA ALA A 118 1.37 8.51 -16.08
C ALA A 118 0.34 9.62 -15.77
N VAL A 119 0.79 10.84 -15.49
CA VAL A 119 -0.09 12.00 -15.29
C VAL A 119 -0.97 12.28 -16.50
N THR A 120 -0.40 12.20 -17.70
CA THR A 120 -1.17 12.44 -18.94
C THR A 120 -2.27 11.39 -19.11
N ILE A 121 -1.98 10.12 -18.84
CA ILE A 121 -2.96 9.04 -18.89
C ILE A 121 -4.11 9.30 -17.91
N VAL A 122 -3.77 9.60 -16.65
CA VAL A 122 -4.79 9.86 -15.60
C VAL A 122 -5.64 11.09 -15.95
N LEU A 123 -5.03 12.22 -16.33
CA LEU A 123 -5.76 13.42 -16.70
C LEU A 123 -6.66 13.18 -17.92
N THR A 124 -6.20 12.39 -18.89
CA THR A 124 -6.99 12.08 -20.09
C THR A 124 -8.19 11.20 -19.72
N ALA A 125 -8.01 10.21 -18.85
CA ALA A 125 -9.12 9.39 -18.35
C ALA A 125 -10.17 10.25 -17.62
N VAL A 126 -9.75 11.18 -16.76
CA VAL A 126 -10.65 12.11 -16.07
C VAL A 126 -11.38 13.02 -17.07
N LEU A 127 -10.67 13.58 -18.06
CA LEU A 127 -11.29 14.41 -19.10
C LEU A 127 -12.37 13.63 -19.86
N VAL A 128 -12.09 12.38 -20.27
CA VAL A 128 -13.05 11.53 -20.98
C VAL A 128 -14.30 11.30 -20.14
N VAL A 129 -14.16 10.96 -18.85
CA VAL A 129 -15.30 10.76 -17.94
C VAL A 129 -16.12 12.04 -17.78
N MET A 130 -15.46 13.20 -17.62
CA MET A 130 -16.15 14.50 -17.49
C MET A 130 -16.90 14.87 -18.77
N VAL A 131 -16.33 14.62 -19.95
CA VAL A 131 -17.01 14.84 -21.22
C VAL A 131 -18.22 13.90 -21.37
N LEU A 132 -18.09 12.63 -20.98
CA LEU A 132 -19.21 11.68 -20.98
C LEU A 132 -20.36 12.13 -20.06
N ALA A 133 -20.03 12.72 -18.91
CA ALA A 133 -21.01 13.28 -17.99
C ALA A 133 -21.80 14.43 -18.64
N GLU A 134 -21.11 15.33 -19.35
CA GLU A 134 -21.76 16.45 -20.06
C GLU A 134 -22.59 15.99 -21.27
N LEU A 135 -22.26 14.82 -21.85
CA LEU A 135 -23.09 14.19 -22.89
C LEU A 135 -24.31 13.46 -22.33
N GLY A 136 -24.51 13.44 -21.00
CA GLY A 136 -25.65 12.81 -20.34
C GLY A 136 -25.50 11.31 -20.11
N PHE A 137 -24.31 10.73 -20.30
CA PHE A 137 -24.06 9.33 -19.93
C PHE A 137 -23.97 9.17 -18.41
N ASN A 138 -24.48 8.06 -17.90
CA ASN A 138 -24.33 7.73 -16.49
C ASN A 138 -22.86 7.36 -16.19
N ILE A 139 -22.15 8.24 -15.50
CA ILE A 139 -20.75 8.04 -15.11
C ILE A 139 -20.57 7.19 -13.86
N LEU A 140 -21.63 6.90 -13.09
CA LEU A 140 -21.52 6.15 -11.82
C LEU A 140 -20.83 4.79 -12.02
N PRO A 141 -21.18 3.96 -13.02
CA PRO A 141 -20.50 2.68 -13.24
C PRO A 141 -19.01 2.85 -13.59
N VAL A 142 -18.65 3.91 -14.32
CA VAL A 142 -17.26 4.19 -14.71
C VAL A 142 -16.44 4.63 -13.51
N VAL A 143 -16.99 5.53 -12.68
CA VAL A 143 -16.33 5.98 -11.45
C VAL A 143 -16.24 4.86 -10.42
N ALA A 144 -17.27 4.02 -10.30
CA ALA A 144 -17.28 2.85 -9.42
C ALA A 144 -16.19 1.83 -9.81
N SER A 145 -16.08 1.50 -11.11
CA SER A 145 -15.03 0.59 -11.59
C SER A 145 -13.62 1.19 -11.50
N ALA A 146 -13.46 2.49 -11.78
CA ALA A 146 -12.19 3.20 -11.57
C ALA A 146 -11.73 3.17 -10.10
N SER A 147 -12.66 3.16 -9.15
CA SER A 147 -12.34 3.11 -7.72
C SER A 147 -11.66 1.80 -7.33
N ILE A 148 -12.12 0.66 -7.87
CA ILE A 148 -11.51 -0.66 -7.63
C ILE A 148 -10.06 -0.68 -8.15
N ILE A 149 -9.83 -0.13 -9.35
CA ILE A 149 -8.49 -0.02 -9.93
C ILE A 149 -7.60 0.88 -9.06
N GLY A 150 -8.14 2.00 -8.58
CA GLY A 150 -7.44 2.90 -7.67
C GLY A 150 -7.02 2.23 -6.36
N VAL A 151 -7.91 1.44 -5.77
CA VAL A 151 -7.61 0.65 -4.56
C VAL A 151 -6.52 -0.39 -4.83
N ALA A 152 -6.60 -1.13 -5.94
CA ALA A 152 -5.59 -2.11 -6.32
C ALA A 152 -4.20 -1.47 -6.50
N LEU A 153 -4.12 -0.31 -7.16
CA LEU A 153 -2.90 0.48 -7.28
C LEU A 153 -2.39 0.97 -5.92
N GLY A 154 -3.30 1.39 -5.03
CA GLY A 154 -2.97 1.80 -3.66
C GLY A 154 -2.32 0.69 -2.86
N PHE A 155 -2.88 -0.53 -2.91
CA PHE A 155 -2.27 -1.70 -2.29
C PHE A 155 -0.90 -2.04 -2.90
N GLY A 156 -0.74 -1.92 -4.22
CA GLY A 156 0.55 -2.12 -4.88
C GLY A 156 1.63 -1.11 -4.44
N ALA A 157 1.24 0.11 -4.08
CA ALA A 157 2.14 1.17 -3.63
C ALA A 157 2.35 1.22 -2.10
N GLN A 158 1.61 0.41 -1.32
CA GLN A 158 1.57 0.49 0.14
C GLN A 158 2.95 0.42 0.79
N THR A 159 3.80 -0.53 0.36
CA THR A 159 5.15 -0.69 0.92
C THR A 159 6.02 0.54 0.67
N LEU A 160 5.90 1.18 -0.49
CA LEU A 160 6.64 2.41 -0.78
C LEU A 160 6.21 3.53 0.18
N VAL A 161 4.90 3.71 0.38
CA VAL A 161 4.39 4.72 1.31
C VAL A 161 4.88 4.46 2.73
N LYS A 162 4.86 3.20 3.17
CA LYS A 162 5.40 2.78 4.48
C LYS A 162 6.89 3.15 4.59
N ASP A 163 7.69 2.85 3.58
CA ASP A 163 9.13 3.16 3.56
C ASP A 163 9.38 4.68 3.70
N PHE A 164 8.65 5.49 2.94
CA PHE A 164 8.81 6.95 2.96
C PHE A 164 8.42 7.56 4.31
N LEU A 165 7.29 7.13 4.88
CA LEU A 165 6.85 7.62 6.18
C LEU A 165 7.84 7.21 7.28
N ALA A 166 8.26 5.94 7.31
CA ALA A 166 9.27 5.47 8.27
C ALA A 166 10.57 6.28 8.16
N GLY A 167 11.07 6.52 6.95
CA GLY A 167 12.28 7.32 6.75
C GLY A 167 12.16 8.78 7.20
N ILE A 168 11.00 9.42 6.98
CA ILE A 168 10.76 10.78 7.46
C ILE A 168 10.77 10.82 9.00
N PHE A 169 10.07 9.89 9.66
CA PHE A 169 10.06 9.83 11.13
C PHE A 169 11.42 9.51 11.72
N MET A 170 12.20 8.61 11.10
CA MET A 170 13.56 8.31 11.55
C MET A 170 14.46 9.56 11.55
N ILE A 171 14.38 10.38 10.50
CA ILE A 171 15.16 11.63 10.39
C ILE A 171 14.61 12.70 11.35
N PHE A 172 13.28 12.79 11.47
CA PHE A 172 12.63 13.79 12.31
C PHE A 172 12.83 13.53 13.81
N GLU A 173 12.82 12.27 14.22
CA GLU A 173 13.02 11.85 15.61
C GLU A 173 14.50 11.63 15.98
N ASP A 174 15.42 11.79 15.01
CA ASP A 174 16.87 11.60 15.17
C ASP A 174 17.23 10.25 15.83
N GLN A 175 16.60 9.17 15.37
CA GLN A 175 16.76 7.85 15.99
C GLN A 175 18.18 7.29 15.84
N TYR A 176 18.87 7.65 14.76
CA TYR A 176 20.27 7.33 14.48
C TYR A 176 20.78 8.20 13.33
N GLY A 177 22.07 8.55 13.39
CA GLY A 177 22.74 9.41 12.43
C GLY A 177 23.69 8.67 11.49
N VAL A 178 24.22 9.42 10.53
CA VAL A 178 25.36 8.93 9.71
C VAL A 178 26.59 8.82 10.60
N GLY A 179 27.25 7.66 10.55
CA GLY A 179 28.40 7.34 11.39
C GLY A 179 28.06 6.48 12.62
N ASP A 180 26.78 6.29 12.94
CA ASP A 180 26.38 5.42 14.05
C ASP A 180 26.53 3.95 13.68
N LEU A 181 26.97 3.13 14.63
CA LEU A 181 26.93 1.68 14.53
C LEU A 181 25.53 1.23 14.95
N ILE A 182 24.77 0.67 14.00
CA ILE A 182 23.40 0.26 14.26
C ILE A 182 23.17 -1.20 13.89
N ASP A 183 22.21 -1.80 14.59
CA ASP A 183 21.68 -3.12 14.28
C ASP A 183 20.21 -3.02 13.85
N MET A 184 19.92 -3.48 12.63
CA MET A 184 18.58 -3.56 12.05
C MET A 184 18.10 -5.01 11.91
N GLU A 185 18.53 -5.90 12.83
CA GLU A 185 18.21 -7.34 12.92
C GLU A 185 18.81 -8.20 11.80
N LYS A 186 18.56 -7.85 10.53
CA LYS A 186 19.08 -8.58 9.36
C LYS A 186 20.39 -8.01 8.83
N ALA A 187 20.75 -6.80 9.25
CA ALA A 187 21.96 -6.12 8.84
C ALA A 187 22.46 -5.26 9.99
N THR A 188 23.74 -5.44 10.32
CA THR A 188 24.45 -4.69 11.36
C THR A 188 25.65 -4.01 10.72
N GLY A 189 25.90 -2.74 11.07
CA GLY A 189 27.01 -2.00 10.51
C GLY A 189 26.91 -0.50 10.75
N VAL A 190 27.91 0.22 10.23
CA VAL A 190 27.98 1.68 10.36
C VAL A 190 27.12 2.34 9.29
N VAL A 191 26.30 3.32 9.69
CA VAL A 191 25.44 4.07 8.78
C VAL A 191 26.26 4.96 7.88
N GLU A 192 26.17 4.76 6.56
CA GLU A 192 26.82 5.62 5.58
C GLU A 192 25.95 6.79 5.13
N ALA A 193 24.65 6.51 4.97
CA ALA A 193 23.69 7.48 4.46
C ALA A 193 22.28 7.05 4.85
N VAL A 194 21.53 8.00 5.40
CA VAL A 194 20.09 7.85 5.66
C VAL A 194 19.34 8.51 4.51
N GLY A 195 18.65 7.71 3.71
CA GLY A 195 17.75 8.20 2.67
C GLY A 195 16.30 8.19 3.12
N LEU A 196 15.43 8.89 2.38
CA LEU A 196 13.99 8.92 2.70
C LEU A 196 13.30 7.55 2.61
N ARG A 197 13.81 6.64 1.78
CA ARG A 197 13.22 5.30 1.56
C ARG A 197 14.13 4.16 1.99
N VAL A 198 15.44 4.38 1.93
CA VAL A 198 16.46 3.35 2.11
C VAL A 198 17.61 3.93 2.90
N THR A 199 18.05 3.20 3.93
CA THR A 199 19.27 3.48 4.70
C THR A 199 20.39 2.55 4.21
N ARG A 200 21.59 3.11 4.08
CA ARG A 200 22.78 2.36 3.67
C ARG A 200 23.68 2.09 4.87
N LEU A 201 24.01 0.82 5.09
CA LEU A 201 24.89 0.37 6.15
C LEU A 201 26.13 -0.29 5.56
N ARG A 202 27.29 -0.11 6.20
CA ARG A 202 28.51 -0.84 5.88
C ARG A 202 28.80 -1.83 7.01
N GLY A 203 28.75 -3.12 6.70
CA GLY A 203 29.10 -4.19 7.63
C GLY A 203 30.60 -4.23 7.90
N GLU A 204 31.00 -4.98 8.93
CA GLU A 204 32.41 -5.18 9.29
C GLU A 204 33.20 -5.92 8.20
N ASP A 205 32.51 -6.76 7.43
CA ASP A 205 33.02 -7.45 6.24
C ASP A 205 33.23 -6.52 5.03
N GLY A 206 32.85 -5.24 5.16
CA GLY A 206 32.88 -4.25 4.11
C GLY A 206 31.67 -4.27 3.16
N THR A 207 30.71 -5.18 3.36
CA THR A 207 29.50 -5.30 2.54
C THR A 207 28.60 -4.09 2.76
N ILE A 208 28.08 -3.52 1.66
CA ILE A 208 27.14 -2.40 1.70
C ILE A 208 25.71 -2.93 1.62
N TRP A 209 24.98 -2.79 2.72
CA TRP A 209 23.57 -3.16 2.83
C TRP A 209 22.66 -1.98 2.47
N TYR A 210 21.59 -2.28 1.74
CA TYR A 210 20.53 -1.31 1.40
C TYR A 210 19.24 -1.78 2.05
N VAL A 211 18.89 -1.16 3.19
CA VAL A 211 17.74 -1.57 3.99
C VAL A 211 16.57 -0.64 3.72
N ARG A 212 15.39 -1.20 3.40
CA ARG A 212 14.16 -0.42 3.23
C ARG A 212 13.66 0.04 4.60
N ASN A 213 13.41 1.34 4.73
CA ASN A 213 13.06 1.94 6.01
C ASN A 213 11.74 1.38 6.58
N GLY A 214 10.80 0.96 5.72
CA GLY A 214 9.51 0.42 6.14
C GLY A 214 9.56 -1.04 6.60
N GLU A 215 10.69 -1.74 6.40
CA GLU A 215 10.89 -3.11 6.91
C GLU A 215 11.60 -3.13 8.27
N VAL A 216 12.07 -1.98 8.73
CA VAL A 216 12.74 -1.83 10.00
C VAL A 216 11.71 -1.77 11.12
N PHE A 217 11.55 -2.88 11.85
CA PHE A 217 10.65 -2.94 13.01
C PHE A 217 11.31 -2.44 14.29
N ARG A 218 12.62 -2.63 14.41
CA ARG A 218 13.44 -2.19 15.54
C ARG A 218 14.83 -1.79 15.05
N VAL A 219 15.42 -0.80 15.72
CA VAL A 219 16.82 -0.41 15.51
C VAL A 219 17.50 -0.34 16.87
N GLY A 220 18.63 -1.02 17.01
CA GLY A 220 19.54 -0.82 18.13
C GLY A 220 20.65 0.14 17.74
N ASN A 221 20.73 1.32 18.36
CA ASN A 221 21.89 2.19 18.23
C ASN A 221 22.96 1.73 19.23
N LEU A 222 24.02 1.11 18.71
CA LEU A 222 25.10 0.54 19.52
C LEU A 222 26.11 1.62 19.94
N THR A 223 26.17 2.74 19.22
CA THR A 223 26.99 3.90 19.61
C THR A 223 26.52 4.50 20.93
N ASN A 224 25.20 4.56 21.14
CA ASN A 224 24.59 5.18 22.32
C ASN A 224 24.32 4.17 23.46
N ARG A 225 24.93 2.98 23.38
CA ARG A 225 24.75 1.93 24.39
C ARG A 225 25.39 2.34 25.71
N ASP A 226 24.65 2.16 26.80
CA ASP A 226 25.18 2.30 28.16
C ASP A 226 26.30 1.26 28.40
N PRO A 227 27.56 1.70 28.64
CA PRO A 227 28.68 0.78 28.85
C PRO A 227 28.49 -0.10 30.10
N ASP A 228 27.72 0.33 31.09
CA ASP A 228 27.55 -0.38 32.37
C ASP A 228 26.43 -1.44 32.34
N ALA A 229 25.60 -1.45 31.28
CA ALA A 229 24.48 -2.36 31.09
C ALA A 229 24.87 -3.84 30.86
N GLY A 230 26.17 -4.14 30.69
CA GLY A 230 26.67 -5.52 30.54
C GLY A 230 26.78 -6.33 31.84
N SER A 231 26.56 -5.72 33.01
CA SER A 231 26.84 -6.36 34.31
C SER A 231 25.60 -6.69 35.15
N THR A 232 24.43 -6.13 34.83
CA THR A 232 23.19 -6.44 35.54
C THR A 232 22.38 -7.44 34.73
N GLY A 233 22.63 -8.72 35.03
CA GLY A 233 21.85 -9.84 34.53
C GLY A 233 20.39 -9.70 34.92
N VAL A 234 19.60 -9.07 34.07
CA VAL A 234 18.18 -9.37 33.94
C VAL A 234 18.07 -10.25 32.71
N GLY A 235 18.13 -11.56 32.95
CA GLY A 235 18.06 -12.58 31.92
C GLY A 235 16.88 -12.31 30.99
N SER A 236 17.18 -12.15 29.70
CA SER A 236 16.18 -12.28 28.65
C SER A 236 15.51 -13.63 28.82
N ALA A 237 14.24 -13.62 29.19
CA ALA A 237 13.38 -14.80 29.33
C ALA A 237 13.14 -15.51 27.98
N ALA A 238 13.82 -15.13 26.89
CA ALA A 238 13.72 -15.76 25.59
C ALA A 238 14.70 -16.93 25.37
N GLU A 239 15.70 -17.13 26.24
CA GLU A 239 16.71 -18.20 26.06
C GLU A 239 16.42 -19.48 26.89
N LYS A 240 15.29 -19.59 27.58
CA LYS A 240 14.92 -20.79 28.36
C LYS A 240 13.86 -21.68 27.70
N ALA A 241 13.58 -21.48 26.42
CA ALA A 241 12.60 -22.30 25.71
C ALA A 241 13.21 -23.53 25.00
N ASP A 242 14.49 -23.48 24.60
CA ASP A 242 15.08 -24.60 23.84
C ASP A 242 15.79 -25.65 24.71
N GLU A 243 16.30 -25.29 25.91
CA GLU A 243 17.08 -26.22 26.75
C GLU A 243 16.24 -27.03 27.76
N LYS A 244 14.91 -27.10 27.60
CA LYS A 244 14.05 -27.99 28.41
C LYS A 244 13.53 -29.21 27.63
N SER A 245 13.79 -29.27 26.33
CA SER A 245 13.25 -30.28 25.43
C SER A 245 14.07 -31.57 25.37
N GLU A 246 15.36 -31.52 25.74
CA GLU A 246 16.28 -32.67 25.54
C GLU A 246 16.57 -33.49 26.80
N ASP A 247 16.33 -32.95 28.01
CA ASP A 247 16.64 -33.64 29.28
C ASP A 247 15.53 -34.58 29.79
N GLN A 248 14.43 -34.76 29.05
CA GLN A 248 13.29 -35.57 29.50
C GLN A 248 12.99 -36.80 28.64
N ALA A 249 13.93 -37.22 27.77
CA ALA A 249 13.74 -38.35 26.87
C ALA A 249 14.59 -39.60 27.17
N VAL A 250 15.46 -39.60 28.21
CA VAL A 250 16.33 -40.76 28.49
C VAL A 250 16.46 -41.06 29.99
N GLU A 251 15.37 -41.39 30.69
CA GLU A 251 15.48 -42.24 31.89
C GLU A 251 14.13 -42.87 32.32
N ALA A 252 13.93 -44.17 32.03
CA ALA A 252 13.34 -45.20 32.93
C ALA A 252 12.91 -46.47 32.14
N PRO A 253 13.39 -47.68 32.50
CA PRO A 253 12.97 -48.95 31.93
C PRO A 253 11.99 -49.75 32.81
N ALA A 254 11.10 -50.49 32.14
CA ALA A 254 10.48 -51.79 32.46
C ALA A 254 10.00 -52.14 33.89
N GLU A 255 8.67 -52.27 34.07
CA GLU A 255 8.07 -53.36 34.86
C GLU A 255 6.59 -53.61 34.49
N GLN A 256 6.15 -54.87 34.50
CA GLN A 256 4.84 -55.39 34.05
C GLN A 256 4.15 -56.15 35.23
N PRO A 257 2.91 -56.66 35.10
CA PRO A 257 1.65 -56.26 35.76
C PRO A 257 1.23 -57.13 36.99
N PRO A 258 -0.02 -57.01 37.54
CA PRO A 258 -1.06 -57.99 37.15
C PRO A 258 -2.55 -57.51 37.15
N ALA A 259 -3.26 -57.99 36.13
CA ALA A 259 -4.57 -58.66 36.06
C ALA A 259 -5.79 -58.42 37.01
N THR A 260 -6.95 -58.32 36.32
CA THR A 260 -8.30 -58.91 36.56
C THR A 260 -9.38 -58.15 37.35
N ALA A 261 -10.48 -57.79 36.65
CA ALA A 261 -11.83 -58.40 36.76
C ALA A 261 -13.02 -57.40 36.74
N THR A 262 -14.02 -57.73 35.89
CA THR A 262 -15.49 -57.53 36.07
C THR A 262 -16.06 -56.14 35.68
N ALA A 263 -17.16 -55.96 34.93
CA ALA A 263 -18.06 -56.75 34.11
C ALA A 263 -19.13 -55.81 33.49
N ALA A 264 -19.99 -56.38 32.62
CA ALA A 264 -21.33 -55.94 32.18
C ALA A 264 -21.39 -55.00 30.95
N ALA A 265 -21.69 -55.50 29.74
CA ALA A 265 -23.02 -55.83 29.18
C ALA A 265 -23.64 -54.62 28.43
N ALA A 266 -24.29 -54.68 27.27
CA ALA A 266 -24.60 -55.68 26.26
C ALA A 266 -25.24 -54.92 25.06
N THR A 267 -25.40 -55.61 23.91
CA THR A 267 -26.44 -55.41 22.86
C THR A 267 -25.99 -54.88 21.48
N THR A 268 -25.54 -55.84 20.65
CA THR A 268 -26.12 -56.31 19.36
C THR A 268 -26.64 -55.34 18.29
N THR A 269 -26.02 -55.39 17.08
CA THR A 269 -26.56 -55.66 15.70
C THR A 269 -25.45 -55.29 14.70
N VAL A 270 -24.68 -56.16 14.00
CA VAL A 270 -24.99 -57.15 12.93
C VAL A 270 -25.90 -56.50 11.86
N THR A 271 -25.50 -56.23 10.60
CA THR A 271 -25.10 -57.19 9.55
C THR A 271 -24.57 -56.48 8.27
N GLU A 272 -23.44 -57.00 7.74
CA GLU A 272 -22.95 -57.13 6.34
C GLU A 272 -22.86 -55.95 5.32
N SER A 273 -21.63 -55.45 5.07
CA SER A 273 -20.67 -55.79 3.96
C SER A 273 -21.17 -56.59 2.71
N PRO A 274 -20.37 -56.80 1.64
CA PRO A 274 -19.74 -55.89 0.66
C PRO A 274 -19.95 -56.40 -0.81
N THR A 275 -19.45 -55.71 -1.85
CA THR A 275 -19.04 -56.29 -3.17
C THR A 275 -18.41 -55.17 -4.02
N ARG A 276 -17.08 -55.02 -4.16
CA ARG A 276 -16.08 -55.74 -5.01
C ARG A 276 -16.27 -55.46 -6.54
N PRO A 277 -15.23 -55.55 -7.40
CA PRO A 277 -14.15 -54.59 -7.64
C PRO A 277 -13.80 -54.41 -9.16
N ALA A 278 -12.67 -53.73 -9.43
CA ALA A 278 -11.70 -53.94 -10.54
C ALA A 278 -12.21 -53.79 -12.00
N GLY A 279 -11.52 -53.18 -12.95
CA GLY A 279 -10.10 -52.90 -13.13
C GLY A 279 -9.74 -53.25 -14.59
N GLY A 280 -8.85 -52.48 -15.23
CA GLY A 280 -7.98 -52.99 -16.30
C GLY A 280 -8.23 -52.55 -17.76
N HIS A 281 -7.20 -51.87 -18.30
CA HIS A 281 -6.59 -51.99 -19.63
C HIS A 281 -7.30 -51.54 -20.95
N THR A 282 -6.81 -50.39 -21.50
CA THR A 282 -6.12 -50.12 -22.82
C THR A 282 -6.58 -50.79 -24.14
N PRO A 283 -6.08 -50.45 -25.37
CA PRO A 283 -5.29 -49.29 -25.90
C PRO A 283 -5.80 -48.77 -27.29
N VAL A 284 -4.99 -47.94 -27.99
CA VAL A 284 -4.90 -47.69 -29.47
C VAL A 284 -5.97 -46.70 -30.02
N ASP A 285 -5.71 -45.68 -30.86
CA ASP A 285 -4.68 -45.31 -31.86
C ASP A 285 -4.12 -43.89 -31.63
#